data_AF-A0A6P0Y2L5-F1
#
_entry.id   AF-A0A6P0Y2L5-F1
#
_cell.length_a   1.000
_cell.length_b   1.000
_cell.length_c   1.000
_cell.angle_alpha   90.00
_cell.angle_beta   90.00
_cell.angle_gamma   90.00
#
_symmetry.space_group_name_H-M   'P 1'
#
loop_
_entity.id
_entity.type
_entity.pdbx_description
1 polymer ?
#
loop_
_entity_poly.entity_id
_entity_poly.type
_entity_poly.pdbx_seq_one_letter_code
_entity_poly.pdbx_strand_id
1 'polypeptide(L)'
;PEYVCAIDLAGGDNHYGERIDEFIKLYKYARSQRVKTTGHLYETPNGCHPELLPYLMRIGHGIQIPLKHPELLKEVANKGQCLEVCPTTYFKTGTMDNMSQLKTVFDQCFDAGVDIAICTDNAGLHNVRLPFEYENLLTLDVIDFRQLQACQNAAFRHAFAWPHGKRPEEMLTGLLQPELIVAGAVNSNLV
;
A
#
# COMPACT_ATOMS: atom_id res chain seq x y z
N PRO A 1 9.19 -21.83 -3.27
CA PRO A 1 8.31 -20.99 -4.12
C PRO A 1 6.94 -20.66 -3.50
N GLU A 2 6.45 -21.44 -2.51
CA GLU A 2 5.09 -21.27 -1.96
C GLU A 2 4.88 -20.03 -1.08
N TYR A 3 5.95 -19.46 -0.49
CA TYR A 3 5.83 -18.33 0.45
C TYR A 3 6.55 -17.04 0.01
N VAL A 4 7.47 -17.13 -0.96
CA VAL A 4 8.21 -15.97 -1.47
C VAL A 4 7.41 -15.34 -2.61
N CYS A 5 6.92 -14.12 -2.43
CA CYS A 5 6.07 -13.44 -3.42
C CYS A 5 6.73 -12.25 -4.13
N ALA A 6 7.85 -11.72 -3.60
CA ALA A 6 8.56 -10.58 -4.16
C ALA A 6 10.00 -10.48 -3.66
N ILE A 7 10.74 -9.53 -4.25
CA ILE A 7 12.00 -9.01 -3.71
C ILE A 7 11.84 -7.56 -3.27
N ASP A 8 12.72 -7.14 -2.36
CA ASP A 8 12.79 -5.80 -1.79
C ASP A 8 14.24 -5.32 -1.71
N LEU A 9 14.43 -4.00 -1.68
CA LEU A 9 15.68 -3.33 -1.33
C LEU A 9 15.42 -2.56 -0.03
N ALA A 10 16.17 -2.90 1.02
CA ALA A 10 16.05 -2.28 2.34
C ALA A 10 17.46 -2.05 2.95
N GLY A 11 17.54 -1.23 4.01
CA GLY A 11 18.79 -0.80 4.62
C GLY A 11 18.91 0.72 4.72
N GLY A 12 20.10 1.20 5.10
CA GLY A 12 20.35 2.64 5.19
C GLY A 12 20.49 3.30 3.82
N ASP A 13 19.73 4.37 3.57
CA ASP A 13 19.65 5.10 2.30
C ASP A 13 21.01 5.43 1.67
N ASN A 14 22.00 5.79 2.49
CA ASN A 14 23.35 6.18 2.04
C ASN A 14 24.06 5.08 1.23
N HIS A 15 23.66 3.82 1.38
CA HIS A 15 24.28 2.69 0.68
C HIS A 15 23.69 2.44 -0.71
N TYR A 16 22.56 3.06 -1.04
CA TYR A 16 21.88 2.82 -2.31
C TYR A 16 22.57 3.55 -3.47
N GLY A 17 22.87 4.83 -3.27
CA GLY A 17 23.44 5.71 -4.30
C GLY A 17 24.72 5.16 -4.95
N GLU A 18 25.63 4.62 -4.15
CA GLU A 18 26.90 4.06 -4.64
C GLU A 18 26.74 2.83 -5.54
N ARG A 19 25.59 2.14 -5.46
CA ARG A 19 25.33 0.86 -6.15
C ARG A 19 24.07 0.90 -7.00
N ILE A 20 23.61 2.09 -7.38
CA ILE A 20 22.34 2.27 -8.10
C ILE A 20 22.29 1.45 -9.40
N ASP A 21 23.39 1.43 -10.16
CA ASP A 21 23.50 0.67 -11.41
C ASP A 21 23.40 -0.84 -11.19
N GLU A 22 23.89 -1.33 -10.05
CA GLU A 22 23.79 -2.72 -9.67
C GLU A 22 22.34 -3.07 -9.31
N PHE A 23 21.68 -2.26 -8.49
CA PHE A 23 20.28 -2.49 -8.13
C PHE A 23 19.36 -2.43 -9.35
N ILE A 24 19.60 -1.52 -10.29
CA ILE A 24 18.87 -1.49 -11.56
C ILE A 24 19.05 -2.81 -12.33
N LYS A 25 20.26 -3.35 -12.41
CA LYS A 25 20.51 -4.65 -13.07
C LYS A 25 19.76 -5.79 -12.36
N LEU A 26 19.79 -5.82 -11.03
CA LEU A 26 19.10 -6.83 -10.22
C LEU A 26 17.58 -6.76 -10.37
N TYR A 27 16.99 -5.57 -10.32
CA TYR A 27 15.56 -5.40 -10.54
C TYR A 27 15.13 -5.76 -11.97
N LYS A 28 15.92 -5.38 -12.99
CA LYS A 28 15.69 -5.82 -14.38
C LYS A 28 15.70 -7.33 -14.49
N TYR A 29 16.67 -7.99 -13.84
CA TYR A 29 16.76 -9.44 -13.81
C TYR A 29 15.53 -10.07 -13.13
N ALA A 30 15.15 -9.60 -11.94
CA ALA A 30 13.97 -10.08 -11.23
C ALA A 30 12.70 -9.97 -12.07
N ARG A 31 12.48 -8.82 -12.72
CA ARG A 31 11.32 -8.61 -13.62
C ARG A 31 11.37 -9.52 -14.85
N SER A 32 12.55 -9.80 -15.41
CA SER A 32 12.70 -10.77 -16.52
C SER A 32 12.25 -12.18 -16.11
N GLN A 33 12.38 -12.51 -14.82
CA GLN A 33 11.94 -13.76 -14.22
C GLN A 33 10.50 -13.69 -13.67
N ARG A 34 9.77 -12.60 -13.97
CA ARG A 34 8.39 -12.33 -13.51
C ARG A 34 8.24 -12.24 -11.98
N VAL A 35 9.34 -11.99 -11.26
CA VAL A 35 9.32 -11.75 -9.82
C VAL A 35 8.76 -10.35 -9.55
N LYS A 36 7.87 -10.23 -8.56
CA LYS A 36 7.29 -8.97 -8.13
C LYS A 36 8.30 -8.15 -7.33
N THR A 37 8.18 -6.84 -7.35
CA THR A 37 9.21 -5.93 -6.84
C THR A 37 8.61 -4.84 -5.95
N THR A 38 9.18 -4.69 -4.76
CA THR A 38 9.05 -3.50 -3.91
C THR A 38 10.44 -2.95 -3.59
N GLY A 39 10.51 -1.79 -2.95
CA GLY A 39 11.76 -1.13 -2.57
C GLY A 39 11.49 -0.08 -1.50
N HIS A 40 12.20 -0.12 -0.38
CA HIS A 40 12.23 0.95 0.62
C HIS A 40 12.92 2.16 0.02
N LEU A 41 12.14 3.11 -0.48
CA LEU A 41 12.61 4.32 -1.13
C LEU A 41 11.73 5.49 -0.70
N TYR A 42 12.29 6.70 -0.72
CA TYR A 42 11.55 7.91 -0.37
C TYR A 42 10.93 7.87 1.04
N GLU A 43 11.51 7.11 1.98
CA GLU A 43 11.21 7.29 3.41
C GLU A 43 11.82 8.62 3.86
N THR A 44 13.14 8.75 3.71
CA THR A 44 13.89 9.96 4.04
C THR A 44 14.30 10.71 2.77
N PRO A 45 14.69 11.99 2.89
CA PRO A 45 15.19 12.78 1.76
C PRO A 45 16.44 12.20 1.09
N ASN A 46 17.22 11.36 1.79
CA ASN A 46 18.41 10.73 1.25
C ASN A 46 18.09 9.47 0.43
N GLY A 47 16.92 8.86 0.66
CA GLY A 47 16.46 7.67 -0.07
C GLY A 47 15.69 7.99 -1.36
N CYS A 48 15.74 9.23 -1.84
CA CYS A 48 15.05 9.66 -3.07
C CYS A 48 15.85 9.25 -4.32
N HIS A 49 15.57 8.05 -4.86
CA HIS A 49 16.22 7.51 -6.06
C HIS A 49 15.21 7.30 -7.21
N PRO A 50 14.94 8.32 -8.05
CA PRO A 50 13.96 8.23 -9.13
C PRO A 50 14.30 7.16 -10.18
N GLU A 51 15.57 6.81 -10.32
CA GLU A 51 16.08 5.82 -11.26
C GLU A 51 15.54 4.41 -10.96
N LEU A 52 15.18 4.12 -9.70
CA LEU A 52 14.64 2.83 -9.29
C LEU A 52 13.12 2.73 -9.44
N LEU A 53 12.40 3.86 -9.38
CA LEU A 53 10.93 3.89 -9.45
C LEU A 53 10.34 3.11 -10.64
N PRO A 54 10.90 3.14 -11.87
CA PRO A 54 10.36 2.38 -13.00
C PRO A 54 10.36 0.85 -12.84
N TYR A 55 11.09 0.33 -11.85
CA TYR A 55 11.22 -1.11 -11.62
C TYR A 55 10.37 -1.63 -10.47
N LEU A 56 9.70 -0.74 -9.73
CA LEU A 56 8.91 -1.12 -8.56
C LEU A 56 7.43 -1.26 -8.89
N MET A 57 6.76 -2.20 -8.21
CA MET A 57 5.29 -2.32 -8.24
C MET A 57 4.66 -1.69 -6.98
N ARG A 58 5.40 -1.70 -5.87
CA ARG A 58 5.06 -0.99 -4.63
C ARG A 58 6.30 -0.24 -4.14
N ILE A 59 6.07 0.82 -3.37
CA ILE A 59 7.12 1.68 -2.83
C ILE A 59 7.03 1.59 -1.32
N GLY A 60 8.01 0.95 -0.70
CA GLY A 60 8.18 0.94 0.75
C GLY A 60 8.30 2.37 1.25
N HIS A 61 7.38 2.81 2.10
CA HIS A 61 7.21 4.20 2.53
C HIS A 61 6.71 5.15 1.44
N GLY A 62 7.60 5.69 0.60
CA GLY A 62 7.22 6.58 -0.49
C GLY A 62 6.85 8.03 -0.11
N ILE A 63 6.87 8.39 1.17
CA ILE A 63 6.29 9.65 1.68
C ILE A 63 6.97 10.92 1.17
N GLN A 64 8.25 10.86 0.80
CA GLN A 64 8.93 12.04 0.23
C GLN A 64 8.40 12.37 -1.18
N ILE A 65 7.71 11.46 -1.86
CA ILE A 65 7.10 11.73 -3.17
C ILE A 65 6.07 12.87 -3.06
N PRO A 66 4.97 12.76 -2.31
CA PRO A 66 4.03 13.88 -2.15
C PRO A 66 4.62 15.07 -1.39
N LEU A 67 5.61 14.87 -0.52
CA LEU A 67 6.16 15.98 0.28
C LEU A 67 7.14 16.87 -0.48
N LYS A 68 7.95 16.29 -1.37
CA LYS A 68 9.08 16.97 -2.02
C LYS A 68 9.14 16.81 -3.53
N HIS A 69 8.49 15.78 -4.07
CA HIS A 69 8.50 15.44 -5.48
C HIS A 69 7.08 15.24 -6.06
N PRO A 70 6.14 16.18 -5.82
CA PRO A 70 4.75 16.02 -6.24
C PRO A 70 4.60 15.85 -7.76
N GLU A 71 5.59 16.29 -8.55
CA GLU A 71 5.67 16.05 -9.99
C GLU A 71 5.68 14.56 -10.37
N LEU A 72 6.15 13.68 -9.47
CA LEU A 72 6.21 12.24 -9.68
C LEU A 72 4.85 11.55 -9.43
N LEU A 73 3.91 12.17 -8.72
CA LEU A 73 2.63 11.55 -8.34
C LEU A 73 1.85 11.05 -9.55
N LYS A 74 1.82 11.83 -10.64
CA LYS A 74 1.15 11.44 -11.88
C LYS A 74 1.77 10.20 -12.50
N GLU A 75 3.10 10.07 -12.46
CA GLU A 75 3.80 8.89 -12.98
C GLU A 75 3.53 7.66 -12.10
N VAL A 76 3.59 7.82 -10.79
CA VAL A 76 3.28 6.77 -9.80
C VAL A 76 1.86 6.24 -9.99
N ALA A 77 0.87 7.14 -10.12
CA ALA A 77 -0.52 6.78 -10.38
C ALA A 77 -0.69 6.05 -11.72
N ASN A 78 -0.10 6.58 -12.81
CA ASN A 78 -0.19 5.96 -14.13
C ASN A 78 0.42 4.56 -14.19
N LYS A 79 1.44 4.29 -13.38
CA LYS A 79 2.04 2.95 -13.26
C LYS A 79 1.25 2.03 -12.33
N GLY A 80 0.23 2.54 -11.65
CA GLY A 80 -0.54 1.80 -10.65
C GLY A 80 0.34 1.36 -9.47
N GLN A 81 1.29 2.20 -9.06
CA GLN A 81 2.14 1.93 -7.90
C GLN A 81 1.42 2.29 -6.61
N CYS A 82 1.71 1.53 -5.55
CA CYS A 82 1.15 1.73 -4.21
C CYS A 82 2.25 2.12 -3.21
N LEU A 83 1.96 3.09 -2.35
CA LEU A 83 2.84 3.49 -1.26
C LEU A 83 2.52 2.67 0.00
N GLU A 84 3.52 2.08 0.61
CA GLU A 84 3.41 1.31 1.86
C GLU A 84 3.72 2.24 3.05
N VAL A 85 2.73 3.00 3.51
CA VAL A 85 2.90 4.07 4.50
C VAL A 85 2.89 3.52 5.92
N CYS A 86 3.91 3.85 6.72
CA CYS A 86 4.14 3.33 8.08
C CYS A 86 4.14 4.45 9.13
N PRO A 87 2.97 4.94 9.60
CA PRO A 87 2.86 6.22 10.31
C PRO A 87 3.72 6.35 11.56
N THR A 88 3.66 5.35 12.45
CA THR A 88 4.44 5.37 13.70
C THR A 88 5.95 5.35 13.44
N THR A 89 6.40 4.71 12.36
CA THR A 89 7.81 4.59 12.00
C THR A 89 8.43 5.96 11.78
N TYR A 90 7.77 6.86 11.03
CA TYR A 90 8.34 8.16 10.69
C TYR A 90 8.61 9.05 11.90
N PHE A 91 7.76 8.95 12.93
CA PHE A 91 8.00 9.63 14.19
C PHE A 91 9.14 8.99 14.98
N LYS A 92 9.21 7.66 15.00
CA LYS A 92 10.25 6.91 15.74
C LYS A 92 11.63 7.01 15.10
N THR A 93 11.71 7.12 13.78
CA THR A 93 12.96 7.29 13.02
C THR A 93 13.38 8.75 12.86
N GLY A 94 12.53 9.70 13.30
CA GLY A 94 12.80 11.14 13.17
C GLY A 94 12.63 11.68 11.74
N THR A 95 12.01 10.90 10.86
CA THR A 95 11.66 11.32 9.50
C THR A 95 10.57 12.41 9.49
N MET A 96 9.69 12.38 10.50
CA MET A 96 8.65 13.38 10.72
C MET A 96 8.61 13.79 12.20
N ASP A 97 8.33 15.06 12.45
CA ASP A 97 8.21 15.60 13.81
C ASP A 97 6.87 15.22 14.44
N ASN A 98 5.82 15.08 13.63
CA ASN A 98 4.48 14.74 14.08
C ASN A 98 3.69 14.01 13.01
N MET A 99 2.74 13.17 13.45
CA MET A 99 1.93 12.35 12.56
C MET A 99 0.95 13.16 11.71
N SER A 100 0.53 14.35 12.16
CA SER A 100 -0.37 15.22 11.38
C SER A 100 0.25 15.70 10.06
N GLN A 101 1.59 15.70 9.93
CA GLN A 101 2.28 15.95 8.65
C GLN A 101 1.90 14.94 7.56
N LEU A 102 1.45 13.73 7.93
CA LEU A 102 0.97 12.75 6.96
C LEU A 102 -0.31 13.20 6.24
N LYS A 103 -1.06 14.18 6.76
CA LYS A 103 -2.27 14.66 6.08
C LYS A 103 -1.97 15.11 4.66
N THR A 104 -0.88 15.84 4.45
CA THR A 104 -0.44 16.24 3.11
C THR A 104 -0.10 15.05 2.22
N VAL A 105 0.52 14.00 2.77
CA VAL A 105 0.84 12.77 2.04
C VAL A 105 -0.45 12.10 1.56
N PHE A 106 -1.40 11.89 2.46
CA PHE A 106 -2.68 11.27 2.12
C PHE A 106 -3.48 12.13 1.13
N ASP A 107 -3.67 13.42 1.41
CA ASP A 107 -4.46 14.31 0.55
C ASP A 107 -3.90 14.34 -0.89
N GLN A 108 -2.59 14.54 -1.05
CA GLN A 108 -1.98 14.58 -2.39
C GLN A 108 -2.03 13.24 -3.11
N CYS A 109 -1.83 12.12 -2.41
CA CYS A 109 -1.93 10.80 -3.04
C CYS A 109 -3.35 10.52 -3.51
N PHE A 110 -4.35 10.78 -2.67
CA PHE A 110 -5.76 10.58 -3.03
C PHE A 110 -6.19 11.48 -4.20
N ASP A 111 -5.79 12.76 -4.19
CA ASP A 111 -6.06 13.70 -5.30
C ASP A 111 -5.41 13.26 -6.61
N ALA A 112 -4.20 12.69 -6.55
CA ALA A 112 -3.48 12.20 -7.72
C ALA A 112 -3.90 10.79 -8.17
N GLY A 113 -4.73 10.09 -7.40
CA GLY A 113 -5.10 8.70 -7.66
C GLY A 113 -4.00 7.68 -7.37
N VAL A 114 -3.08 8.01 -6.46
CA VAL A 114 -2.04 7.12 -5.95
C VAL A 114 -2.61 6.30 -4.78
N ASP A 115 -2.57 4.98 -4.90
CA ASP A 115 -3.00 4.08 -3.84
C ASP A 115 -2.01 4.11 -2.66
N ILE A 116 -2.54 4.04 -1.44
CA ILE A 116 -1.77 3.88 -0.20
C ILE A 116 -2.22 2.61 0.51
N ALA A 117 -1.28 1.82 1.01
CA ALA A 117 -1.52 0.80 2.03
C ALA A 117 -0.90 1.25 3.35
N ILE A 118 -1.66 1.18 4.45
CA ILE A 118 -1.15 1.48 5.80
C ILE A 118 -0.52 0.21 6.38
N CYS A 119 0.72 0.34 6.83
CA CYS A 119 1.57 -0.73 7.34
C CYS A 119 2.14 -0.34 8.71
N THR A 120 2.67 -1.32 9.45
CA THR A 120 3.30 -1.11 10.76
C THR A 120 4.82 -1.06 10.69
N ASP A 121 5.40 -1.47 9.55
CA ASP A 121 6.83 -1.74 9.40
C ASP A 121 7.38 -2.62 10.54
N ASN A 122 8.23 -2.07 11.42
CA ASN A 122 8.86 -2.78 12.52
C ASN A 122 7.98 -2.82 13.79
N ALA A 123 6.82 -3.47 13.71
CA ALA A 123 5.81 -3.51 14.77
C ALA A 123 6.36 -3.88 16.17
N GLY A 124 7.27 -4.85 16.24
CA GLY A 124 7.91 -5.28 17.48
C GLY A 124 8.87 -4.24 18.09
N LEU A 125 9.55 -3.46 17.25
CA LEU A 125 10.44 -2.37 17.68
C LEU A 125 9.63 -1.16 18.15
N HIS A 126 8.52 -0.87 17.46
CA HIS A 126 7.70 0.31 17.73
C HIS A 126 6.59 0.06 18.75
N ASN A 127 6.39 -1.19 19.18
CA ASN A 127 5.29 -1.63 20.04
C ASN A 127 3.92 -1.14 19.52
N VAL A 128 3.70 -1.29 18.20
CA VAL A 128 2.48 -0.85 17.51
C VAL A 128 1.79 -2.04 16.84
N ARG A 129 0.48 -1.91 16.64
CA ARG A 129 -0.33 -2.87 15.88
C ARG A 129 -1.08 -2.12 14.79
N LEU A 130 -1.42 -2.81 13.71
CA LEU A 130 -2.10 -2.19 12.57
C LEU A 130 -3.38 -1.41 12.96
N PRO A 131 -4.26 -1.89 13.87
CA PRO A 131 -5.41 -1.11 14.30
C PRO A 131 -5.04 0.25 14.92
N PHE A 132 -3.92 0.33 15.65
CA PHE A 132 -3.47 1.58 16.26
C PHE A 132 -2.96 2.57 15.22
N GLU A 133 -2.37 2.12 14.10
CA GLU A 133 -2.01 3.02 13.00
C GLU A 133 -3.26 3.72 12.46
N TYR A 134 -4.33 2.95 12.20
CA TYR A 134 -5.61 3.51 11.75
C TYR A 134 -6.26 4.42 12.79
N GLU A 135 -6.32 3.99 14.05
CA GLU A 135 -6.89 4.78 15.15
C GLU A 135 -6.19 6.13 15.29
N ASN A 136 -4.86 6.14 15.32
CA ASN A 136 -4.08 7.37 15.41
C ASN A 136 -4.34 8.31 14.22
N LEU A 137 -4.35 7.78 13.00
CA LEU A 137 -4.61 8.58 11.81
C LEU A 137 -6.03 9.18 11.80
N LEU A 138 -7.04 8.44 12.27
CA LEU A 138 -8.41 8.94 12.39
C LEU A 138 -8.54 9.99 13.51
N THR A 139 -7.99 9.73 14.69
CA THR A 139 -8.08 10.64 15.84
C THR A 139 -7.34 11.96 15.60
N LEU A 140 -6.26 11.93 14.82
CA LEU A 140 -5.49 13.12 14.45
C LEU A 140 -6.00 13.81 13.17
N ASP A 141 -7.15 13.40 12.63
CA ASP A 141 -7.77 13.96 11.43
C ASP A 141 -6.85 13.92 10.19
N VAL A 142 -5.98 12.90 10.11
CA VAL A 142 -5.09 12.67 8.96
C VAL A 142 -5.86 12.01 7.83
N ILE A 143 -6.74 11.05 8.16
CA ILE A 143 -7.62 10.37 7.22
C ILE A 143 -9.06 10.34 7.74
N ASP A 144 -10.02 10.21 6.83
CA ASP A 144 -11.41 9.88 7.16
C ASP A 144 -11.72 8.37 6.98
N PHE A 145 -12.94 7.95 7.33
CA PHE A 145 -13.38 6.55 7.19
C PHE A 145 -13.39 6.04 5.74
N ARG A 146 -13.59 6.93 4.75
CA ARG A 146 -13.57 6.54 3.32
C ARG A 146 -12.14 6.27 2.89
N GLN A 147 -11.20 7.13 3.28
CA GLN A 147 -9.78 6.96 3.04
C GLN A 147 -9.24 5.72 3.75
N LEU A 148 -9.67 5.44 4.99
CA LEU A 148 -9.36 4.18 5.68
C LEU A 148 -9.78 2.97 4.85
N GLN A 149 -11.02 2.93 4.38
CA GLN A 149 -11.52 1.80 3.59
C GLN A 149 -10.78 1.70 2.24
N ALA A 150 -10.47 2.83 1.60
CA ALA A 150 -9.66 2.86 0.38
C ALA A 150 -8.27 2.28 0.60
N CYS A 151 -7.62 2.58 1.73
CA CYS A 151 -6.30 2.02 2.07
C CYS A 151 -6.36 0.50 2.28
N GLN A 152 -7.42 0.01 2.95
CA GLN A 152 -7.64 -1.44 3.09
C GLN A 152 -7.85 -2.12 1.73
N ASN A 153 -8.68 -1.52 0.86
CA ASN A 153 -8.92 -2.02 -0.49
C ASN A 153 -7.63 -2.05 -1.32
N ALA A 154 -6.82 -0.99 -1.23
CA ALA A 154 -5.52 -0.91 -1.88
C ALA A 154 -4.58 -2.01 -1.38
N ALA A 155 -4.52 -2.26 -0.07
CA ALA A 155 -3.67 -3.30 0.50
C ALA A 155 -3.96 -4.70 -0.11
N PHE A 156 -5.23 -5.06 -0.30
CA PHE A 156 -5.59 -6.32 -0.97
C PHE A 156 -5.33 -6.28 -2.48
N ARG A 157 -5.65 -5.17 -3.15
CA ARG A 157 -5.41 -5.00 -4.59
C ARG A 157 -3.94 -5.15 -4.97
N HIS A 158 -3.05 -4.68 -4.09
CA HIS A 158 -1.61 -4.66 -4.30
C HIS A 158 -0.87 -5.82 -3.60
N ALA A 159 -1.58 -6.74 -2.96
CA ALA A 159 -0.95 -7.89 -2.32
C ALA A 159 -0.43 -8.90 -3.37
N PHE A 160 0.89 -9.15 -3.37
CA PHE A 160 1.51 -10.05 -4.36
C PHE A 160 1.12 -11.53 -4.21
N ALA A 161 0.72 -11.95 -3.01
CA ALA A 161 0.32 -13.31 -2.70
C ALA A 161 -1.21 -13.49 -2.58
N TRP A 162 -2.00 -12.45 -2.85
CA TRP A 162 -3.47 -12.52 -2.82
C TRP A 162 -3.99 -12.79 -4.23
N PRO A 163 -4.55 -13.98 -4.52
CA PRO A 163 -4.94 -14.35 -5.88
C PRO A 163 -6.30 -13.77 -6.28
N HIS A 164 -7.02 -13.10 -5.38
CA HIS A 164 -8.37 -12.62 -5.61
C HIS A 164 -8.40 -11.11 -5.85
N GLY A 165 -9.31 -10.66 -6.73
CA GLY A 165 -9.48 -9.22 -6.98
C GLY A 165 -10.29 -8.49 -5.91
N LYS A 166 -11.02 -9.23 -5.06
CA LYS A 166 -11.87 -8.69 -4.00
C LYS A 166 -11.30 -9.04 -2.63
N ARG A 167 -11.72 -8.28 -1.61
CA ARG A 167 -11.38 -8.60 -0.22
C ARG A 167 -12.10 -9.86 0.25
N PRO A 168 -11.57 -10.56 1.27
CA PRO A 168 -12.21 -11.75 1.82
C PRO A 168 -13.69 -11.53 2.19
N GLU A 169 -14.03 -10.42 2.84
CA GLU A 169 -15.39 -10.10 3.26
C GLU A 169 -16.38 -9.98 2.10
N GLU A 170 -15.97 -9.39 0.99
CA GLU A 170 -16.81 -9.23 -0.21
C GLU A 170 -17.05 -10.57 -0.90
N MET A 171 -16.10 -11.50 -0.79
CA MET A 171 -16.24 -12.87 -1.27
C MET A 171 -17.17 -13.68 -0.37
N LEU A 172 -17.11 -13.46 0.95
CA LEU A 172 -17.94 -14.15 1.94
C LEU A 172 -19.39 -13.66 1.94
N THR A 173 -19.65 -12.38 1.66
CA THR A 173 -21.03 -11.86 1.57
C THR A 173 -21.86 -12.49 0.46
N GLY A 174 -21.24 -13.04 -0.60
CA GLY A 174 -21.95 -13.81 -1.63
C GLY A 174 -22.40 -15.19 -1.16
N LEU A 175 -21.75 -15.77 -0.15
CA LEU A 175 -22.08 -17.08 0.44
C LEU A 175 -23.16 -17.01 1.52
N LEU A 176 -23.39 -15.82 2.09
CA LEU A 176 -24.36 -15.60 3.16
C LEU A 176 -25.69 -15.00 2.67
N GLN A 177 -25.89 -14.85 1.36
CA GLN A 177 -27.20 -14.49 0.84
C GLN A 177 -28.12 -15.72 0.97
N PRO A 178 -29.21 -15.65 1.76
CA PRO A 178 -30.19 -16.71 1.75
C PRO A 178 -30.73 -16.83 0.31
N GLU A 179 -30.75 -18.05 -0.23
CA GLU A 179 -31.42 -18.32 -1.50
C GLU A 179 -32.81 -17.67 -1.44
N LEU A 180 -33.11 -16.79 -2.39
CA LEU A 180 -34.46 -16.29 -2.59
C LEU A 180 -35.34 -17.51 -2.88
N ILE A 181 -36.05 -17.99 -1.86
CA ILE A 181 -37.15 -18.93 -2.04
C ILE A 181 -38.15 -18.18 -2.92
N VAL A 182 -38.11 -18.46 -4.23
CA VAL A 182 -39.16 -18.05 -5.15
C VAL A 182 -40.41 -18.77 -4.67
N ALA A 183 -41.30 -18.04 -3.98
CA ALA A 183 -42.62 -18.53 -3.60
C ALA A 183 -43.37 -18.87 -4.90
N GLY A 184 -43.29 -20.13 -5.30
CA GLY A 184 -44.00 -20.68 -6.43
C GLY A 184 -45.51 -20.52 -6.23
N ALA A 185 -46.14 -19.95 -7.25
CA ALA A 185 -47.57 -19.84 -7.47
C ALA A 185 -48.39 -20.95 -6.79
N VAL A 186 -49.24 -20.56 -5.84
CA VAL A 186 -50.38 -21.39 -5.43
C VAL A 186 -51.39 -21.34 -6.58
N ASN A 187 -51.38 -22.38 -7.41
CA ASN A 187 -52.44 -22.62 -8.37
C ASN A 187 -53.72 -22.94 -7.59
N SER A 188 -54.70 -22.05 -7.69
CA SER A 188 -56.10 -22.34 -7.42
C SER A 188 -56.57 -23.44 -8.36
N ASN A 189 -56.93 -24.60 -7.83
CA ASN A 189 -58.05 -25.46 -8.25
C ASN A 189 -57.94 -26.83 -7.58
N LEU A 190 -58.92 -27.20 -6.77
CA LEU A 190 -59.70 -28.45 -6.89
C LEU A 190 -60.64 -28.65 -5.67
N VAL A 191 -61.94 -28.59 -6.01
CA VAL A 191 -63.16 -29.15 -5.37
C VAL A 191 -63.62 -28.55 -4.04
#